data_AF-A0A2J4XUP2-F1
#
_entry.id   AF-A0A2J4XUP2-F1
#
_cell.length_a   1.000
_cell.length_b   1.000
_cell.length_c   1.000
_cell.angle_alpha   90.00
_cell.angle_beta   90.00
_cell.angle_gamma   90.00
#
_symmetry.space_group_name_H-M   'P 1'
#
loop_
_entity.id
_entity.type
_entity.pdbx_description
1 polymer ?
#
loop_
_entity_poly.entity_id
_entity_poly.type
_entity_poly.pdbx_seq_one_letter_code
_entity_poly.pdbx_strand_id
1 'polypeptide(L)'
;GTGSQKYKLAFPLEATCRYINHVEIISADHKLTRGLLGNIARQAEKKCLGIEGIRLLTTTLQNELIARGYITSLIDVPSQSLNDGILSITLSYGYIGNISWASGNSATTSLWNAIPAKTGDILKLTELEQGMANLQRLPGSSAQMKIMPGKN
;
A
#
# COMPACT_ATOMS: atom_id res chain seq x y z
N GLY A 1 16.31 4.28 -8.26
CA GLY A 1 16.55 5.58 -7.61
C GLY A 1 15.92 5.58 -6.24
N THR A 2 16.65 6.10 -5.26
CA THR A 2 16.40 6.18 -3.81
C THR A 2 15.12 6.95 -3.44
N GLY A 3 14.11 6.29 -2.87
CA GLY A 3 12.86 6.91 -2.43
C GLY A 3 12.70 7.12 -0.91
N SER A 4 13.50 6.47 -0.06
CA SER A 4 13.18 6.36 1.38
C SER A 4 13.72 7.48 2.30
N GLN A 5 14.16 8.61 1.76
CA GLN A 5 14.83 9.69 2.53
C GLN A 5 14.00 10.98 2.68
N LYS A 6 12.76 11.08 2.16
CA LYS A 6 12.12 12.40 1.96
C LYS A 6 11.06 12.87 2.96
N TYR A 7 10.59 12.06 3.91
CA TYR A 7 9.49 12.49 4.79
C TYR A 7 9.92 12.53 6.25
N LYS A 8 10.52 13.64 6.67
CA LYS A 8 10.55 14.01 8.09
C LYS A 8 9.19 14.63 8.43
N LEU A 9 8.41 13.97 9.27
CA LEU A 9 7.10 14.44 9.70
C LEU A 9 7.26 15.54 10.74
N ALA A 10 6.61 16.68 10.46
CA ALA A 10 6.44 17.77 11.41
C ALA A 10 5.05 17.63 12.05
N PHE A 11 4.98 16.97 13.20
CA PHE A 11 3.72 16.81 13.93
C PHE A 11 3.26 18.15 14.52
N PRO A 12 1.95 18.46 14.43
CA PRO A 12 1.41 19.68 15.03
C PRO A 12 1.48 19.63 16.56
N LEU A 13 1.51 20.81 17.18
CA LEU A 13 1.30 20.92 18.62
C LEU A 13 -0.20 20.91 18.89
N GLU A 14 -0.66 19.97 19.72
CA GLU A 14 -2.07 19.74 20.01
C GLU A 14 -2.33 19.90 21.51
N ALA A 15 -3.41 20.58 21.89
CA ALA A 15 -3.76 20.81 23.29
C ALA A 15 -4.21 19.51 23.99
N THR A 16 -4.92 18.64 23.26
CA THR A 16 -5.32 17.32 23.73
C THR A 16 -4.57 16.26 22.93
N CYS A 17 -3.59 15.61 23.56
CA CYS A 17 -2.80 14.57 22.92
C CYS A 17 -2.52 13.41 23.89
N ARG A 18 -1.99 12.31 23.35
CA ARG A 18 -1.49 11.17 24.10
C ARG A 18 -0.05 10.89 23.69
N TYR A 19 0.77 10.53 24.67
CA TYR A 19 2.16 10.22 24.42
C TYR A 19 2.27 8.83 23.79
N ILE A 20 2.86 8.74 22.60
CA ILE A 20 2.99 7.49 21.85
C ILE A 20 4.36 6.89 22.16
N ASN A 21 4.35 5.79 22.90
CA ASN A 21 5.53 4.98 23.19
C ASN A 21 5.91 4.09 22.01
N HIS A 22 4.91 3.50 21.36
CA HIS A 22 5.11 2.55 20.27
C HIS A 22 4.02 2.68 19.21
N VAL A 23 4.41 2.48 17.94
CA VAL A 23 3.46 2.35 16.83
C VAL A 23 3.51 0.93 16.31
N GLU A 24 2.37 0.24 16.37
CA GLU A 24 2.21 -1.10 15.85
C GLU A 24 1.43 -1.05 14.53
N ILE A 25 1.97 -1.66 13.47
CA ILE A 25 1.23 -1.88 12.22
C ILE A 25 0.91 -3.36 12.08
N ILE A 26 -0.37 -3.69 12.23
CA ILE A 26 -0.92 -5.04 12.11
C ILE A 26 -1.22 -5.30 10.63
N SER A 27 -0.65 -6.36 10.07
CA SER A 27 -0.83 -6.72 8.66
C SER A 27 -0.56 -8.20 8.41
N ALA A 28 -1.03 -8.71 7.28
CA ALA A 28 -0.80 -10.10 6.90
C ALA A 28 0.68 -10.40 6.53
N ASP A 29 1.46 -9.39 6.12
CA ASP A 29 2.90 -9.51 5.86
C ASP A 29 3.68 -8.45 6.65
N HIS A 30 4.09 -8.82 7.86
CA HIS A 30 4.84 -7.94 8.76
C HIS A 30 6.22 -7.57 8.21
N LYS A 31 6.90 -8.46 7.47
CA LYS A 31 8.26 -8.21 6.97
C LYS A 31 8.22 -7.16 5.87
N LEU A 32 7.30 -7.32 4.93
CA LEU A 32 7.06 -6.33 3.88
C LEU A 32 6.64 -5.00 4.50
N THR A 33 5.64 -5.01 5.40
CA THR A 33 5.12 -3.81 6.07
C THR A 33 6.23 -3.03 6.76
N ARG A 34 7.09 -3.71 7.53
CA ARG A 34 8.22 -3.09 8.22
C ARG A 34 9.20 -2.43 7.25
N GLY A 35 9.51 -3.08 6.13
CA GLY A 35 10.40 -2.54 5.09
C GLY A 35 9.82 -1.36 4.30
N LEU A 36 8.48 -1.32 4.15
CA LEU A 36 7.79 -0.23 3.47
C LEU A 36 7.63 0.99 4.39
N LEU A 37 7.09 0.77 5.58
CA LEU A 37 6.47 1.82 6.40
C LEU A 37 7.17 2.07 7.74
N GLY A 38 8.05 1.16 8.19
CA GLY A 38 8.62 1.22 9.53
C GLY A 38 9.36 2.52 9.85
N ASN A 39 10.04 3.11 8.87
CA ASN A 39 10.75 4.39 9.06
C ASN A 39 9.79 5.58 9.27
N ILE A 40 8.61 5.55 8.65
CA ILE A 40 7.59 6.60 8.80
C ILE A 40 6.89 6.41 10.15
N ALA A 41 6.47 5.18 10.45
CA ALA A 41 5.79 4.83 11.70
C ALA A 41 6.57 5.25 12.94
N ARG A 42 7.88 4.95 13.00
CA ARG A 42 8.73 5.30 14.15
C ARG A 42 8.89 6.80 14.41
N GLN A 43 8.55 7.67 13.46
CA GLN A 43 8.65 9.13 13.70
C GLN A 43 7.58 9.63 14.68
N ALA A 44 6.46 8.91 14.79
CA ALA A 44 5.41 9.20 15.75
C ALA A 44 5.73 8.72 17.16
N GLU A 45 6.70 7.81 17.33
CA GLU A 45 7.15 7.38 18.65
C GLU A 45 7.83 8.54 19.39
N LYS A 46 7.66 8.56 20.71
CA LYS A 46 8.14 9.60 21.62
C LYS A 46 7.58 10.99 21.32
N LYS A 47 6.40 11.05 20.70
CA LYS A 47 5.64 12.29 20.44
C LYS A 47 4.33 12.29 21.21
N CYS A 48 3.83 13.47 21.54
CA CYS A 48 2.45 13.63 21.97
C CYS A 48 1.61 13.90 20.73
N LEU A 49 0.74 12.96 20.37
CA LEU A 49 -0.12 13.07 19.20
C LEU A 49 -1.58 13.14 19.62
N GLY A 50 -2.31 14.08 19.06
CA GLY A 50 -3.76 14.11 19.01
C GLY A 50 -4.26 13.62 17.65
N ILE A 51 -5.49 14.00 17.33
CA ILE A 51 -6.18 13.53 16.12
C ILE A 51 -5.45 14.00 14.86
N GLU A 52 -4.94 15.23 14.82
CA GLU A 52 -4.29 15.77 13.63
C GLU A 52 -2.91 15.14 13.41
N GLY A 53 -2.16 14.89 14.49
CA GLY A 53 -0.89 14.16 14.42
C GLY A 53 -1.07 12.73 13.92
N ILE A 54 -2.08 12.02 14.40
CA ILE A 54 -2.41 10.66 13.94
C ILE A 54 -2.86 10.67 12.48
N ARG A 55 -3.71 11.63 12.09
CA ARG A 55 -4.18 11.79 10.70
C ARG A 55 -3.03 12.09 9.74
N LEU A 56 -2.09 12.94 10.14
CA LEU A 56 -0.88 13.21 9.36
C LEU A 56 -0.06 11.93 9.17
N LEU A 57 0.15 11.15 10.25
CA LEU A 57 0.88 9.89 10.17
C LEU A 57 0.22 8.92 9.20
N THR A 58 -1.08 8.65 9.36
CA THR A 58 -1.80 7.64 8.57
C THR A 58 -1.94 8.05 7.12
N THR A 59 -2.18 9.33 6.83
CA THR A 59 -2.17 9.87 5.47
C THR A 59 -0.80 9.69 4.81
N THR A 60 0.27 9.92 5.56
CA THR A 60 1.64 9.71 5.05
C THR A 60 1.92 8.24 4.78
N LEU A 61 1.51 7.33 5.67
CA LEU A 61 1.63 5.89 5.47
C LEU A 61 0.87 5.43 4.23
N GLN A 62 -0.36 5.90 4.04
CA GLN A 62 -1.18 5.60 2.87
C GLN A 62 -0.53 6.11 1.57
N ASN A 63 0.00 7.34 1.58
CA ASN A 63 0.69 7.92 0.42
C ASN A 63 1.97 7.16 0.08
N GLU A 64 2.72 6.66 1.07
CA GLU A 64 3.90 5.83 0.83
C GLU A 64 3.54 4.51 0.16
N LEU A 65 2.42 3.87 0.55
CA LEU A 65 1.92 2.67 -0.12
C LEU A 65 1.60 2.94 -1.59
N ILE A 66 0.87 4.03 -1.87
CA ILE A 66 0.53 4.47 -3.23
C ILE A 66 1.80 4.74 -4.04
N ALA A 67 2.75 5.49 -3.48
CA ALA A 67 4.02 5.81 -4.13
C ALA A 67 4.87 4.57 -4.44
N ARG A 68 4.74 3.49 -3.66
CA ARG A 68 5.41 2.20 -3.89
C ARG A 68 4.60 1.22 -4.73
N GLY A 69 3.43 1.63 -5.23
CA GLY A 69 2.60 0.85 -6.14
C GLY A 69 1.56 -0.05 -5.48
N TYR A 70 1.36 0.01 -4.17
CA TYR A 70 0.35 -0.76 -3.43
C TYR A 70 -1.01 -0.05 -3.42
N ILE A 71 -1.50 0.30 -4.61
CA ILE A 71 -2.63 1.22 -4.83
C ILE A 71 -3.99 0.73 -4.33
N THR A 72 -4.14 -0.58 -4.09
CA THR A 72 -5.36 -1.20 -3.55
C THR A 72 -5.24 -1.55 -2.06
N SER A 73 -4.14 -1.19 -1.42
CA SER A 73 -3.91 -1.45 0.01
C SER A 73 -4.36 -0.25 0.84
N LEU A 74 -4.90 -0.52 2.04
CA LEU A 74 -5.54 0.48 2.89
C LEU A 74 -4.95 0.49 4.30
N ILE A 75 -4.65 1.69 4.78
CA ILE A 75 -4.33 1.99 6.17
C ILE A 75 -5.62 2.40 6.90
N ASP A 76 -5.83 1.82 8.08
CA ASP A 76 -6.93 2.19 8.96
C ASP A 76 -6.44 2.29 10.42
N VAL A 77 -7.14 3.09 11.22
CA VAL A 77 -6.88 3.25 12.66
C VAL A 77 -8.10 2.75 13.41
N PRO A 78 -8.04 1.52 13.99
CA PRO A 78 -9.16 1.00 14.76
C PRO A 78 -9.42 1.87 15.99
N SER A 79 -10.68 1.85 16.44
CA SER A 79 -11.04 2.45 17.73
C SER A 79 -10.22 1.80 18.85
N GLN A 80 -9.51 2.63 19.61
CA GLN A 80 -8.57 2.17 20.62
C GLN A 80 -8.39 3.22 21.71
N SER A 81 -7.95 2.77 22.88
CA SER A 81 -7.41 3.65 23.92
C SER A 81 -5.91 3.84 23.70
N LEU A 82 -5.41 5.06 23.86
CA LEU A 82 -3.99 5.38 23.78
C LEU A 82 -3.34 5.56 25.16
N ASN A 83 -4.02 5.13 26.23
CA ASN A 83 -3.52 5.33 27.60
C ASN A 83 -2.21 4.57 27.86
N ASP A 84 -2.02 3.41 27.21
CA ASP A 84 -0.81 2.60 27.32
C ASP A 84 0.31 3.11 26.39
N GLY A 85 0.02 4.15 25.60
CA GLY A 85 0.93 4.75 24.65
C GLY A 85 1.20 3.90 23.40
N ILE A 86 0.36 2.91 23.10
CA ILE A 86 0.46 2.11 21.87
C ILE A 86 -0.55 2.65 20.85
N LEU A 87 -0.05 3.08 19.69
CA LEU A 87 -0.89 3.42 18.54
C LEU A 87 -0.91 2.23 17.58
N SER A 88 -2.03 1.52 17.53
CA SER A 88 -2.31 0.43 16.62
C SER A 88 -2.85 0.96 15.30
N ILE A 89 -2.28 0.49 14.19
CA ILE A 89 -2.68 0.81 12.83
C ILE A 89 -2.85 -0.52 12.10
N THR A 90 -3.90 -0.67 11.32
CA THR A 90 -4.10 -1.87 10.49
C THR A 90 -3.77 -1.55 9.04
N LEU A 91 -2.99 -2.43 8.39
CA LEU A 91 -2.76 -2.42 6.96
C LEU A 91 -3.42 -3.64 6.32
N SER A 92 -4.44 -3.39 5.51
CA SER A 92 -5.07 -4.40 4.66
C SER A 92 -4.46 -4.33 3.27
N TYR A 93 -3.73 -5.38 2.88
CA TYR A 93 -3.24 -5.50 1.52
C TYR A 93 -4.37 -5.82 0.54
N GLY A 94 -4.33 -5.20 -0.64
CA GLY A 94 -5.17 -5.61 -1.76
C GLY A 94 -4.53 -6.78 -2.50
N TYR A 95 -5.31 -7.82 -2.79
CA TYR A 95 -4.83 -9.04 -3.43
C TYR A 95 -5.39 -9.20 -4.83
N ILE A 96 -4.62 -9.86 -5.71
CA ILE A 96 -5.07 -10.22 -7.05
C ILE A 96 -6.04 -11.39 -6.94
N GLY A 97 -7.31 -11.15 -7.28
CA GLY A 97 -8.31 -12.21 -7.33
C GLY A 97 -8.21 -13.07 -8.59
N ASN A 98 -8.20 -12.43 -9.77
CA ASN A 98 -8.09 -13.09 -11.06
C ASN A 98 -7.46 -12.15 -12.09
N ILE A 99 -6.77 -12.72 -13.07
CA ILE A 99 -6.23 -12.03 -14.23
C ILE A 99 -6.79 -12.72 -15.47
N SER A 100 -7.62 -12.01 -16.23
CA SER A 100 -8.29 -12.55 -17.41
C SER A 100 -8.42 -11.51 -18.52
N TRP A 101 -8.52 -11.98 -19.76
CA TRP A 101 -8.88 -11.10 -20.87
C TRP A 101 -10.31 -10.58 -20.71
N ALA A 102 -10.56 -9.39 -21.23
CA ALA A 102 -11.92 -8.88 -21.38
C ALA A 102 -12.72 -9.77 -22.34
N SER A 103 -14.03 -9.87 -22.11
CA SER A 103 -14.95 -10.64 -22.96
C SER A 103 -14.86 -10.17 -24.42
N GLY A 104 -14.76 -11.13 -25.35
CA GLY A 104 -14.66 -10.85 -26.80
C GLY A 104 -13.23 -10.68 -27.31
N ASN A 105 -12.20 -10.82 -26.47
CA ASN A 105 -10.81 -10.81 -26.92
C ASN A 105 -10.40 -12.15 -27.54
N SER A 106 -9.80 -12.12 -28.73
CA SER A 106 -9.29 -13.30 -29.47
C SER A 106 -7.78 -13.50 -29.31
N ALA A 107 -7.17 -12.89 -28.29
CA ALA A 107 -5.73 -12.97 -28.04
C ALA A 107 -5.29 -14.42 -27.77
N THR A 108 -4.33 -14.89 -28.56
CA THR A 108 -3.71 -16.23 -28.43
C THR A 108 -2.47 -16.22 -27.52
N THR A 109 -2.01 -15.04 -27.10
CA THR A 109 -0.88 -14.87 -26.18
C THR A 109 -1.28 -15.29 -24.77
N SER A 110 -0.49 -16.18 -24.17
CA SER A 110 -0.68 -16.59 -22.78
C SER A 110 -0.42 -15.41 -21.84
N LEU A 111 -1.44 -14.99 -21.09
CA LEU A 111 -1.32 -13.96 -20.04
C LEU A 111 -0.23 -14.32 -19.01
N TRP A 112 -0.08 -15.61 -18.72
CA TRP A 112 0.91 -16.15 -17.79
C TRP A 112 2.37 -15.86 -18.18
N ASN A 113 2.63 -15.68 -19.48
CA ASN A 113 3.98 -15.39 -19.96
C ASN A 113 4.29 -13.88 -19.96
N ALA A 114 3.25 -13.04 -19.88
CA ALA A 114 3.40 -11.61 -19.95
C ALA A 114 3.35 -10.96 -18.57
N ILE A 115 2.43 -11.37 -17.71
CA ILE A 115 2.21 -10.77 -16.39
C ILE A 115 2.88 -11.65 -15.32
N PRO A 116 3.87 -11.12 -14.57
CA PRO A 116 4.60 -11.92 -13.57
C PRO A 116 3.79 -12.18 -12.28
N ALA A 117 2.72 -11.42 -12.06
CA ALA A 117 1.85 -11.56 -10.89
C ALA A 117 0.77 -12.64 -11.11
N LYS A 118 0.34 -13.31 -10.03
CA LYS A 118 -0.68 -14.37 -10.06
C LYS A 118 -1.78 -14.12 -9.02
N THR A 119 -2.86 -14.90 -9.14
CA THR A 119 -3.92 -14.93 -8.12
C THR A 119 -3.34 -15.22 -6.74
N GLY A 120 -3.79 -14.44 -5.75
CA GLY A 120 -3.34 -14.53 -4.35
C GLY A 120 -2.12 -13.67 -4.02
N ASP A 121 -1.43 -13.10 -5.00
CA ASP A 121 -0.35 -12.15 -4.74
C ASP A 121 -0.90 -10.81 -4.26
N ILE A 122 -0.12 -10.09 -3.45
CA ILE A 122 -0.39 -8.68 -3.13
C ILE A 122 -0.27 -7.88 -4.43
N LEU A 123 -1.31 -7.12 -4.76
CA LEU A 123 -1.33 -6.33 -5.98
C LEU A 123 -0.31 -5.19 -5.90
N LYS A 124 0.60 -5.17 -6.88
CA LYS A 124 1.57 -4.08 -7.06
C LYS A 124 1.53 -3.55 -8.49
N LEU A 125 1.27 -2.25 -8.62
CA LEU A 125 1.10 -1.59 -9.92
C LEU A 125 2.30 -1.81 -10.86
N THR A 126 3.53 -1.77 -10.34
CA THR A 126 4.74 -1.96 -11.17
C THR A 126 4.78 -3.32 -11.87
N GLU A 127 4.24 -4.37 -11.24
CA GLU A 127 4.19 -5.70 -11.86
C GLU A 127 3.17 -5.75 -13.01
N LEU A 128 2.07 -5.01 -12.87
CA LEU A 128 1.06 -4.84 -13.92
C LEU A 128 1.59 -4.00 -15.08
N GLU A 129 2.34 -2.95 -14.80
CA GLU A 129 3.00 -2.10 -15.81
C GLU A 129 4.05 -2.88 -16.61
N GLN A 130 4.87 -3.69 -15.94
CA GLN A 130 5.82 -4.59 -16.61
C GLN A 130 5.08 -5.61 -17.48
N GLY A 131 3.98 -6.17 -16.97
CA GLY A 131 3.15 -7.10 -17.74
C GLY A 131 2.56 -6.46 -19.00
N MET A 132 2.10 -5.21 -18.89
CA MET A 132 1.61 -4.43 -20.03
C MET A 132 2.71 -4.17 -21.06
N ALA A 133 3.91 -3.79 -20.60
CA ALA A 133 5.05 -3.58 -21.48
C ALA A 133 5.44 -4.88 -22.24
N ASN A 134 5.35 -6.04 -21.59
CA ASN A 134 5.59 -7.34 -22.22
C ASN A 134 4.55 -7.64 -23.31
N LEU A 135 3.27 -7.35 -23.05
CA LEU A 135 2.19 -7.54 -24.04
C LEU A 135 2.34 -6.63 -25.26
N GLN A 136 2.79 -5.39 -25.04
CA GLN A 136 2.95 -4.36 -26.08
C GLN A 136 4.29 -4.44 -26.82
N ARG A 137 5.14 -5.42 -26.52
CA ARG A 137 6.48 -5.55 -27.10
C ARG A 137 6.47 -5.87 -28.60
N LEU A 138 5.40 -6.49 -29.11
CA LEU A 138 5.32 -6.90 -30.52
C LEU A 138 4.81 -5.75 -31.41
N PRO A 139 5.38 -5.56 -32.63
CA PRO A 139 4.90 -4.55 -33.56
C PRO A 139 3.40 -4.73 -33.88
N GLY A 140 2.63 -3.64 -33.78
CA GLY A 140 1.18 -3.65 -34.03
C GLY A 140 0.32 -4.15 -32.87
N SER A 141 0.92 -4.54 -31.74
CA SER A 141 0.16 -4.91 -30.53
C SER A 141 -0.30 -3.67 -29.74
N SER A 142 -1.54 -3.72 -29.27
CA SER A 142 -2.10 -2.75 -28.32
C SER A 142 -2.85 -3.51 -27.25
N ALA A 143 -2.60 -3.16 -25.99
CA ALA A 143 -3.22 -3.78 -24.84
C ALA A 143 -3.61 -2.71 -23.82
N GLN A 144 -4.72 -2.93 -23.13
CA GLN A 144 -5.23 -2.09 -22.06
C GLN A 144 -5.59 -2.97 -20.88
N MET A 145 -5.38 -2.48 -19.67
CA MET A 145 -5.72 -3.17 -18.43
C MET A 145 -6.64 -2.29 -17.61
N LYS A 146 -7.60 -2.94 -16.95
CA LYS A 146 -8.48 -2.32 -15.97
C LYS A 146 -8.45 -3.12 -14.68
N ILE A 147 -8.22 -2.44 -13.57
CA ILE A 147 -8.38 -3.02 -12.24
C ILE A 147 -9.85 -2.85 -11.85
N MET A 148 -10.50 -3.95 -11.49
CA MET A 148 -11.88 -3.96 -11.04
C MET A 148 -11.93 -4.55 -9.61
N PRO A 149 -12.84 -4.07 -8.75
CA PRO A 149 -13.08 -4.71 -7.47
C PRO A 149 -13.41 -6.19 -7.63
N GLY A 150 -12.88 -7.02 -6.73
CA GLY A 150 -13.22 -8.44 -6.68
C GLY A 150 -14.70 -8.65 -6.36
N LYS A 151 -15.23 -9.81 -6.72
CA LYS A 151 -16.53 -10.27 -6.21
C LYS A 151 -16.27 -10.92 -4.85
N ASN A 152 -16.96 -10.42 -3.82
CA ASN A 152 -16.97 -11.02 -2.49
C ASN A 152 -17.61 -12.40 -2.52
#